data_AF-A0A920MXJ2-F1
#
_entry.id   AF-A0A920MXJ2-F1
#
_cell.length_a   1.000
_cell.length_b   1.000
_cell.length_c   1.000
_cell.angle_alpha   90.00
_cell.angle_beta   90.00
_cell.angle_gamma   90.00
#
_symmetry.space_group_name_H-M   'P 1'
#
loop_
_entity.id
_entity.type
_entity.pdbx_description
1 polymer ?
#
loop_
_entity_poly.entity_id
_entity_poly.type
_entity_poly.pdbx_seq_one_letter_code
_entity_poly.pdbx_strand_id
1 'polypeptide(L)'
;MADRLSNLIEESVKMSTDWNRKLDLLGEMADVIDLTLVEDKIIKPHPKFKKSDTSGYRLLEHAYKEILDELPDELLIAPNWDQIYLEGFVANYVKNGVDSETWLGFLNLEGNIGKD
;
A
#
# COMPACT_ATOMS: atom_id res chain seq x y z
N MET A 1 5.97 -6.14 -13.20
CA MET A 1 5.37 -4.86 -12.74
C MET A 1 5.28 -3.80 -13.84
N ALA A 2 6.40 -3.36 -14.43
CA ALA A 2 6.46 -2.21 -15.35
C ALA A 2 5.44 -2.29 -16.51
N ASP A 3 5.40 -3.41 -17.24
CA ASP A 3 4.47 -3.58 -18.37
C ASP A 3 2.99 -3.48 -17.96
N ARG A 4 2.64 -3.92 -16.75
CA ARG A 4 1.26 -3.84 -16.22
C ARG A 4 0.86 -2.40 -15.87
N LEU A 5 1.84 -1.54 -15.55
CA LEU A 5 1.61 -0.15 -15.16
C LEU A 5 1.69 0.83 -16.34
N SER A 6 2.44 0.50 -17.41
CA SER A 6 2.77 1.46 -18.48
C SER A 6 1.55 2.18 -19.04
N ASN A 7 0.51 1.43 -19.46
CA ASN A 7 -0.69 2.02 -20.04
C ASN A 7 -1.46 2.89 -19.04
N LEU A 8 -1.51 2.49 -17.76
CA LEU A 8 -2.21 3.24 -16.72
C LEU A 8 -1.50 4.57 -16.45
N ILE A 9 -0.17 4.55 -16.41
CA ILE A 9 0.67 5.74 -16.21
C ILE A 9 0.57 6.67 -17.41
N GLU A 10 0.68 6.13 -18.63
CA GLU A 10 0.56 6.91 -19.87
C GLU A 10 -0.80 7.61 -19.96
N GLU A 11 -1.88 6.99 -19.49
CA GLU A 11 -3.19 7.63 -19.43
C GLU A 11 -3.29 8.69 -18.33
N SER A 12 -2.73 8.43 -17.14
CA SER A 12 -2.88 9.31 -15.98
C SER A 12 -2.19 10.67 -16.15
N VAL A 13 -1.10 10.71 -16.92
CA VAL A 13 -0.33 11.94 -17.18
C VAL A 13 -0.92 12.81 -18.29
N LYS A 14 -1.90 12.31 -19.07
CA LYS A 14 -2.53 13.11 -20.12
C LYS A 14 -3.33 14.26 -19.52
N MET A 15 -3.22 15.43 -20.14
CA MET A 15 -4.02 16.62 -19.77
C MET A 15 -5.51 16.45 -20.07
N SER A 16 -5.84 15.59 -21.05
CA SER A 16 -7.23 15.28 -21.42
C SER A 16 -7.92 14.33 -20.45
N THR A 17 -7.17 13.65 -19.58
CA THR A 17 -7.74 12.73 -18.59
C THR A 17 -8.34 13.55 -17.46
N ASP A 18 -9.63 13.37 -17.18
CA ASP A 18 -10.32 14.07 -16.11
C ASP A 18 -9.88 13.58 -14.73
N TRP A 19 -10.24 14.34 -13.70
CA TRP A 19 -9.81 14.06 -12.34
C TRP A 19 -10.32 12.73 -11.79
N ASN A 20 -11.58 12.38 -12.06
CA ASN A 20 -12.16 11.14 -11.56
C ASN A 20 -11.45 9.94 -12.21
N ARG A 21 -11.18 10.02 -13.52
CA ARG A 21 -10.40 8.97 -14.19
C ARG A 21 -8.99 8.84 -13.64
N LYS A 22 -8.32 9.94 -13.26
CA LYS A 22 -7.00 9.88 -12.61
C LYS A 22 -7.05 9.17 -11.25
N LEU A 23 -8.11 9.38 -10.48
CA LEU A 23 -8.31 8.68 -9.21
C LEU A 23 -8.56 7.18 -9.43
N ASP A 24 -9.37 6.82 -10.42
CA ASP A 24 -9.59 5.41 -10.80
C ASP A 24 -8.27 4.74 -11.20
N LEU A 25 -7.50 5.41 -12.07
CA LEU A 25 -6.18 4.94 -12.50
C LEU A 25 -5.22 4.76 -11.33
N LEU A 26 -5.22 5.66 -10.35
CA LEU A 26 -4.41 5.51 -9.14
C LEU A 26 -4.82 4.27 -8.34
N GLY A 27 -6.12 4.01 -8.21
CA GLY A 27 -6.63 2.79 -7.58
C GLY A 27 -6.23 1.51 -8.33
N GLU A 28 -6.33 1.53 -9.66
CA GLU A 28 -5.88 0.42 -10.52
C GLU A 28 -4.37 0.17 -10.40
N MET A 29 -3.56 1.22 -10.35
CA MET A 29 -2.11 1.09 -10.13
C MET A 29 -1.80 0.50 -8.76
N ALA A 30 -2.51 0.92 -7.70
CA ALA A 30 -2.33 0.37 -6.37
C ALA A 30 -2.67 -1.14 -6.32
N ASP A 31 -3.76 -1.55 -6.96
CA ASP A 31 -4.12 -2.98 -7.13
C ASP A 31 -3.01 -3.77 -7.84
N VAL A 32 -2.39 -3.20 -8.89
CA VAL A 32 -1.29 -3.85 -9.64
C VAL A 32 -0.03 -3.98 -8.78
N ILE A 33 0.30 -2.96 -8.00
CA ILE A 33 1.47 -2.98 -7.11
C ILE A 33 1.26 -4.04 -6.03
N ASP A 34 0.12 -4.00 -5.33
CA ASP A 34 -0.25 -4.96 -4.28
C ASP A 34 -0.17 -6.41 -4.79
N LEU A 35 -0.82 -6.71 -5.92
CA LEU A 35 -0.75 -8.03 -6.55
C LEU A 35 0.69 -8.46 -6.85
N THR A 36 1.51 -7.54 -7.35
CA THR A 36 2.91 -7.85 -7.68
C THR A 36 3.73 -8.13 -6.41
N LEU A 37 3.51 -7.40 -5.32
CA LEU A 37 4.18 -7.66 -4.04
C LEU A 37 3.81 -9.05 -3.47
N VAL A 38 2.55 -9.48 -3.64
CA VAL A 38 2.12 -10.84 -3.29
C VAL A 38 2.79 -11.88 -4.18
N GLU A 39 2.80 -11.69 -5.50
CA GLU A 39 3.43 -12.62 -6.47
C GLU A 39 4.93 -12.78 -6.21
N ASP A 40 5.61 -11.69 -5.88
CA ASP A 40 7.05 -11.65 -5.56
C ASP A 40 7.34 -12.13 -4.12
N LYS A 41 6.31 -12.48 -3.35
CA LYS A 41 6.39 -12.95 -1.95
C LYS A 41 7.02 -11.94 -0.99
N ILE A 42 6.87 -10.65 -1.30
CA ILE A 42 7.29 -9.54 -0.42
C ILE A 42 6.27 -9.36 0.70
N ILE A 43 4.98 -9.55 0.40
CA ILE A 43 3.89 -9.56 1.39
C ILE A 43 3.10 -10.87 1.31
N LYS A 44 2.38 -11.20 2.38
CA LYS A 44 1.59 -12.44 2.48
C LYS A 44 0.41 -12.43 1.50
N PRO A 45 -0.02 -13.58 0.96
CA PRO A 45 -1.26 -13.66 0.19
C PRO A 45 -2.48 -13.27 1.05
N HIS A 46 -3.37 -12.44 0.50
CA HIS A 46 -4.60 -12.02 1.14
C HIS A 46 -5.75 -11.92 0.14
N PRO A 47 -7.02 -11.93 0.59
CA PRO A 47 -8.16 -11.61 -0.26
C PRO A 47 -7.99 -10.21 -0.86
N LYS A 48 -8.51 -10.00 -2.07
CA LYS A 48 -8.56 -8.67 -2.67
C LYS A 48 -9.37 -7.75 -1.73
N PHE A 49 -8.90 -6.55 -1.45
CA PHE A 49 -9.67 -5.59 -0.65
C PHE A 49 -10.77 -4.92 -1.49
N LYS A 50 -11.85 -4.48 -0.84
CA LYS A 50 -12.88 -3.67 -1.50
C LYS A 50 -12.28 -2.34 -1.96
N LYS A 51 -12.70 -1.88 -3.14
CA LYS A 51 -12.38 -0.52 -3.60
C LYS A 51 -13.02 0.49 -2.64
N SER A 52 -12.31 1.58 -2.35
CA SER A 52 -12.92 2.75 -1.74
C SER A 52 -12.49 4.01 -2.47
N ASP A 53 -13.41 4.98 -2.49
CA ASP A 53 -13.27 6.25 -3.19
C ASP A 53 -12.15 7.14 -2.62
N THR A 54 -11.56 6.77 -1.48
CA THR A 54 -10.53 7.55 -0.79
C THR A 54 -9.28 6.75 -0.43
N SER A 55 -9.17 5.49 -0.86
CA SER A 55 -8.21 4.54 -0.26
C SER A 55 -7.18 3.93 -1.20
N GLY A 56 -6.99 4.42 -2.43
CA GLY A 56 -5.99 3.86 -3.35
C GLY A 56 -4.59 3.74 -2.71
N TYR A 57 -4.20 4.72 -1.89
CA TYR A 57 -2.93 4.71 -1.15
C TYR A 57 -2.90 3.73 0.03
N ARG A 58 -4.06 3.37 0.62
CA ARG A 58 -4.13 2.56 1.83
C ARG A 58 -3.73 1.10 1.61
N LEU A 59 -3.84 0.60 0.37
CA LEU A 59 -3.29 -0.71 0.01
C LEU A 59 -1.76 -0.74 0.20
N LEU A 60 -1.07 0.35 -0.13
CA LEU A 60 0.37 0.46 0.08
C LEU A 60 0.72 0.54 1.57
N GLU A 61 -0.15 1.15 2.40
CA GLU A 61 -0.01 1.17 3.86
C GLU A 61 -0.22 -0.21 4.50
N HIS A 62 -1.08 -1.07 3.92
CA HIS A 62 -1.14 -2.47 4.31
C HIS A 62 0.18 -3.19 4.00
N ALA A 63 0.70 -3.03 2.78
CA ALA A 63 1.98 -3.61 2.39
C ALA A 63 3.14 -3.11 3.28
N TYR A 64 3.11 -1.83 3.68
CA TYR A 64 4.09 -1.24 4.58
C TYR A 64 4.13 -1.96 5.94
N LYS A 65 2.99 -2.27 6.55
CA LYS A 65 2.92 -3.04 7.80
C LYS A 65 3.50 -4.45 7.64
N GLU A 66 3.10 -5.18 6.60
CA GLU A 66 3.62 -6.54 6.33
C GLU A 66 5.14 -6.53 6.14
N ILE A 67 5.67 -5.55 5.40
CA ILE A 67 7.12 -5.40 5.20
C ILE A 67 7.81 -5.12 6.53
N LEU A 68 7.28 -4.20 7.36
CA LEU A 68 7.86 -3.87 8.65
C LEU A 68 7.89 -5.07 9.61
N ASP A 69 6.86 -5.92 9.57
CA ASP A 69 6.76 -7.11 10.42
C ASP A 69 7.83 -8.15 10.10
N GLU A 70 8.21 -8.28 8.82
CA GLU A 70 9.26 -9.20 8.36
C GLU A 70 10.67 -8.57 8.42
N LEU A 71 10.77 -7.24 8.54
CA LEU A 71 12.04 -6.53 8.57
C LEU A 71 12.81 -6.81 9.88
N PRO A 72 14.13 -7.09 9.82
CA PRO A 72 14.97 -7.11 11.02
C PRO A 72 14.91 -5.79 11.79
N ASP A 73 14.86 -5.86 13.14
CA ASP A 73 14.75 -4.67 14.00
C ASP A 73 15.89 -3.67 13.81
N GLU A 74 17.08 -4.16 13.47
CA GLU A 74 18.25 -3.32 13.17
C GLU A 74 18.02 -2.38 11.98
N LEU A 75 17.14 -2.74 11.05
CA LEU A 75 16.79 -1.93 9.88
C LEU A 75 15.68 -0.91 10.16
N LEU A 76 15.08 -0.93 11.37
CA LEU A 76 14.19 0.16 11.81
C LEU A 76 14.97 1.41 12.22
N ILE A 77 16.30 1.31 12.31
CA ILE A 77 17.19 2.41 12.62
C ILE A 77 17.54 3.10 11.29
N ALA A 78 16.83 4.19 10.97
CA ALA A 78 17.14 5.00 9.80
C ALA A 78 18.53 5.67 9.95
N PRO A 79 19.42 5.61 8.93
CA PRO A 79 20.71 6.28 8.98
C PRO A 79 20.54 7.81 9.06
N ASN A 80 21.33 8.47 9.92
CA ASN A 80 21.26 9.89 10.31
C ASN A 80 21.06 10.92 9.18
N TRP A 81 19.80 11.29 8.90
CA TRP A 81 19.35 12.40 8.03
C TRP A 81 18.24 13.18 8.77
N ASP A 82 18.04 14.46 8.44
CA ASP A 82 17.25 15.41 9.26
C ASP A 82 15.75 15.08 9.46
N GLN A 83 15.22 14.05 8.78
CA GLN A 83 13.80 13.65 8.79
C GLN A 83 13.45 12.51 9.81
N ILE A 84 14.46 12.02 10.56
CA ILE A 84 14.41 10.75 11.30
C ILE A 84 13.37 10.63 12.42
N TYR A 85 13.11 11.68 13.19
CA TYR A 85 12.34 11.48 14.42
C TYR A 85 10.89 11.08 14.12
N LEU A 86 10.28 11.72 13.11
CA LEU A 86 8.92 11.40 12.70
C LEU A 86 8.86 10.06 11.97
N GLU A 87 9.82 9.76 11.08
CA GLU A 87 9.84 8.51 10.33
C GLU A 87 10.12 7.30 11.24
N GLY A 88 11.07 7.41 12.16
CA GLY A 88 11.34 6.38 13.16
C GLY A 88 10.18 6.18 14.13
N PHE A 89 9.50 7.26 14.52
CA PHE A 89 8.27 7.16 15.32
C PHE A 89 7.17 6.42 14.56
N VAL A 90 6.89 6.79 13.31
CA VAL A 90 5.84 6.15 12.50
C VAL A 90 6.15 4.68 12.24
N ALA A 91 7.37 4.35 11.81
CA ALA A 91 7.76 2.96 11.56
C ALA A 91 7.64 2.09 12.82
N ASN A 92 8.10 2.61 13.96
CA ASN A 92 7.98 1.89 15.23
C ASN A 92 6.52 1.79 15.71
N TYR A 93 5.71 2.84 15.53
CA TYR A 93 4.29 2.81 15.85
C TYR A 93 3.55 1.75 15.02
N VAL A 94 3.80 1.71 13.71
CA VAL A 94 3.19 0.74 12.80
C VAL A 94 3.65 -0.68 13.12
N LYS A 95 4.95 -0.92 13.35
CA LYS A 95 5.46 -2.26 13.65
C LYS A 95 5.05 -2.77 15.04
N ASN A 96 5.30 -1.96 16.07
CA ASN A 96 5.29 -2.39 17.48
C ASN A 96 4.12 -1.81 18.30
N GLY A 97 3.48 -0.75 17.81
CA GLY A 97 2.43 -0.02 18.53
C GLY A 97 1.00 -0.45 18.20
N VAL A 98 0.80 -1.21 17.12
CA VAL A 98 -0.51 -1.63 16.63
C VAL A 98 -0.43 -3.01 15.98
N ASP A 99 -1.41 -3.87 16.27
CA ASP A 99 -1.54 -5.16 15.59
C ASP A 99 -2.13 -4.99 14.17
N SER A 100 -1.96 -6.00 13.32
CA SER A 100 -2.35 -5.92 11.91
C SER A 100 -3.87 -5.79 11.70
N GLU A 101 -4.70 -6.35 12.58
CA GLU A 101 -6.15 -6.22 12.49
C GLU A 101 -6.58 -4.77 12.79
N THR A 102 -6.04 -4.18 13.85
CA THR A 102 -6.27 -2.77 14.20
C THR A 102 -5.76 -1.85 13.08
N TRP A 103 -4.61 -2.13 12.49
CA TRP A 103 -4.06 -1.36 11.38
C TRP A 103 -4.98 -1.38 10.14
N LEU A 104 -5.45 -2.55 9.73
CA LEU A 104 -6.43 -2.70 8.65
C LEU A 104 -7.72 -1.91 8.93
N GLY A 105 -8.15 -1.89 10.20
CA GLY A 105 -9.28 -1.08 10.66
C GLY A 105 -9.07 0.42 10.44
N PHE A 106 -7.90 0.97 10.80
CA PHE A 106 -7.58 2.38 10.53
C PHE A 106 -7.58 2.72 9.04
N LEU A 107 -7.15 1.76 8.22
CA LEU A 107 -7.15 1.90 6.77
C LEU A 107 -8.55 1.73 6.15
N ASN A 108 -9.55 1.32 6.94
CA ASN A 108 -10.88 0.95 6.45
C ASN A 108 -10.78 -0.07 5.30
N LEU A 109 -9.83 -1.00 5.40
CA LEU A 109 -9.66 -2.07 4.42
C LEU A 109 -10.52 -3.25 4.82
N GLU A 110 -11.49 -3.56 3.96
CA GLU A 110 -12.34 -4.74 4.11
C GLU A 110 -11.95 -5.76 3.05
N GLY A 111 -11.66 -6.99 3.47
CA GLY A 111 -11.49 -8.09 2.52
C GLY A 111 -12.75 -8.25 1.68
N ASN A 112 -12.59 -8.36 0.36
CA ASN A 112 -13.65 -8.76 -0.54
C ASN A 112 -13.85 -10.26 -0.36
N ILE A 113 -14.59 -10.63 0.68
CA ILE A 113 -15.07 -12.00 0.86
C ILE A 113 -16.11 -12.22 -0.24
N GLY A 114 -15.66 -12.71 -1.38
CA GLY A 114 -16.56 -13.21 -2.42
C GLY A 114 -17.52 -14.20 -1.78
N LYS A 115 -18.82 -13.87 -1.77
CA LYS A 115 -19.81 -14.92 -1.81
C LYS A 115 -19.75 -15.46 -3.24
N ASP A 116 -19.26 -16.69 -3.37
CA ASP A 116 -19.45 -17.51 -4.56
C ASP A 116 -20.93 -17.51 -5.00
#